data_AF-A0AAW1DYC5-F1
#
_entry.id   AF-A0AAW1DYC5-F1
#
_cell.length_a   1.000
_cell.length_b   1.000
_cell.length_c   1.000
_cell.angle_alpha   90.00
_cell.angle_beta   90.00
_cell.angle_gamma   90.00
#
_symmetry.space_group_name_H-M   'P 1'
#
loop_
_entity.id
_entity.type
_entity.pdbx_description
1 polymer ?
#
loop_
_entity_poly.entity_id
_entity_poly.type
_entity_poly.pdbx_seq_one_letter_code
_entity_poly.pdbx_strand_id
1 'polypeptide(L)'
;MSDNEEVVEECEEEVEGEPAVEEEEEEEQEEEAAEEEAVQEMDEAAAEEAANEERDGEEEAEDGEEEAKPKFKPFIIPNLIPPKIPDGEKVDFDDIHRKRMEKDLMELQTLIVVHFESRKKEEDDIVNLKDRIEKRRSERAEQQRIRSERDKERQKRLEDERTRKEEEEAKRRADEDAKKKKTLTSLHFGGYMQKLTEKRSGKRQTEREKKKKILSDRRKPLDIENLSQDQLKEKAKELWEWMQDLEAEKFELQHQLTGQKYQINVLRNRVSDDQKTSKRAKRGLRK
;
A
#
# COMPACT_ATOMS: atom_id res chain seq x y z
N MET A 1 -46.26 41.38 -56.02
CA MET A 1 -45.03 42.01 -55.52
C MET A 1 -45.13 41.94 -54.01
N SER A 2 -44.28 41.09 -53.39
CA SER A 2 -44.00 40.93 -51.96
C SER A 2 -45.20 40.85 -51.00
N ASP A 3 -45.65 39.63 -50.69
CA ASP A 3 -46.33 39.33 -49.43
C ASP A 3 -45.29 38.88 -48.40
N ASN A 4 -45.31 39.56 -47.27
CA ASN A 4 -44.50 39.34 -46.08
C ASN A 4 -45.41 38.63 -45.08
N GLU A 5 -45.29 37.30 -44.96
CA GLU A 5 -45.98 36.53 -43.92
C GLU A 5 -44.97 35.89 -42.97
N GLU A 6 -45.14 36.32 -41.74
CA GLU A 6 -44.57 35.90 -40.46
C GLU A 6 -44.87 34.41 -40.22
N VAL A 7 -43.84 33.59 -40.04
CA VAL A 7 -43.94 32.29 -39.39
C VAL A 7 -42.93 32.27 -38.26
N VAL A 8 -43.48 32.43 -37.06
CA VAL A 8 -42.87 32.15 -35.77
C VAL A 8 -42.61 30.64 -35.72
N GLU A 9 -41.34 30.24 -35.66
CA GLU A 9 -40.95 28.86 -35.38
C GLU A 9 -40.48 28.82 -33.92
N GLU A 10 -41.37 28.34 -33.04
CA GLU A 10 -41.09 28.03 -31.64
C GLU A 10 -39.99 26.96 -31.58
N CYS A 11 -38.84 27.29 -30.99
CA CYS A 11 -37.85 26.31 -30.59
C CYS A 11 -38.26 25.75 -29.24
N GLU A 12 -38.80 24.52 -29.25
CA GLU A 12 -38.98 23.72 -28.04
C GLU A 12 -37.61 23.36 -27.45
N GLU A 13 -37.48 23.67 -26.18
CA GLU A 13 -36.37 23.43 -25.28
C GLU A 13 -36.43 21.97 -24.81
N GLU A 14 -35.53 21.10 -25.31
CA GLU A 14 -35.27 19.80 -24.69
C GLU A 14 -33.98 19.89 -23.85
N VAL A 15 -34.17 20.17 -22.56
CA VAL A 15 -33.18 19.94 -21.50
C VAL A 15 -33.30 18.48 -21.07
N GLU A 16 -32.43 17.61 -21.59
CA GLU A 16 -32.20 16.29 -21.01
C GLU A 16 -30.69 16.03 -20.90
N GLY A 17 -30.17 16.04 -19.67
CA GLY A 17 -28.75 15.71 -19.45
C GLY A 17 -28.18 15.87 -18.04
N GLU A 18 -28.97 16.18 -17.01
CA GLU A 18 -28.45 16.41 -15.64
C GLU A 18 -28.69 15.32 -14.56
N PRO A 19 -29.33 14.14 -14.76
CA PRO A 19 -29.53 13.20 -13.65
C PRO A 19 -28.35 12.26 -13.37
N ALA A 20 -27.34 12.16 -14.26
CA ALA A 20 -26.29 11.15 -14.16
C ALA A 20 -25.08 11.55 -13.31
N VAL A 21 -24.94 12.83 -12.97
CA VAL A 21 -23.80 13.33 -12.18
C VAL A 21 -24.13 13.35 -10.69
N GLU A 22 -25.40 13.57 -10.31
CA GLU A 22 -25.83 13.51 -8.91
C GLU A 22 -25.83 12.07 -8.35
N GLU A 23 -26.17 11.06 -9.17
CA GLU A 23 -26.11 9.64 -8.74
C GLU A 23 -24.67 9.14 -8.52
N GLU A 24 -23.68 9.62 -9.30
CA GLU A 24 -22.27 9.26 -9.08
C GLU A 24 -21.68 9.95 -7.83
N GLU A 25 -22.12 11.17 -7.50
CA GLU A 25 -21.71 11.88 -6.27
C GLU A 25 -22.36 11.30 -5.00
N GLU A 26 -23.57 10.74 -5.08
CA GLU A 26 -24.19 10.01 -3.96
C GLU A 26 -23.53 8.64 -3.71
N GLU A 27 -23.14 7.89 -4.76
CA GLU A 27 -22.41 6.62 -4.60
C GLU A 27 -21.01 6.81 -3.98
N GLU A 28 -20.28 7.86 -4.36
CA GLU A 28 -18.96 8.15 -3.75
C GLU A 28 -19.08 8.55 -2.26
N GLN A 29 -20.16 9.26 -1.87
CA GLN A 29 -20.40 9.60 -0.46
C GLN A 29 -20.82 8.39 0.39
N GLU A 30 -21.53 7.43 -0.20
CA GLU A 30 -21.90 6.18 0.49
C GLU A 30 -20.69 5.25 0.69
N GLU A 31 -19.76 5.18 -0.27
CA GLU A 31 -18.50 4.42 -0.10
C GLU A 31 -17.58 5.04 0.96
N GLU A 32 -17.46 6.37 1.02
CA GLU A 32 -16.61 7.05 2.02
C GLU A 32 -17.17 6.87 3.46
N ALA A 33 -18.50 6.92 3.61
CA ALA A 33 -19.16 6.66 4.89
C ALA A 33 -19.00 5.19 5.36
N ALA A 34 -19.01 4.24 4.43
CA ALA A 34 -18.79 2.82 4.74
C ALA A 34 -17.34 2.52 5.14
N GLU A 35 -16.35 3.22 4.57
CA GLU A 35 -14.95 3.12 5.02
C GLU A 35 -14.75 3.72 6.42
N GLU A 36 -15.38 4.85 6.75
CA GLU A 36 -15.30 5.43 8.11
C GLU A 36 -15.93 4.52 9.18
N GLU A 37 -17.08 3.89 8.90
CA GLU A 37 -17.69 2.92 9.84
C GLU A 37 -16.81 1.68 10.04
N ALA A 38 -16.20 1.15 8.97
CA ALA A 38 -15.32 -0.02 9.06
C ALA A 38 -14.04 0.26 9.87
N VAL A 39 -13.51 1.49 9.79
CA VAL A 39 -12.34 1.90 10.59
C VAL A 39 -12.72 2.08 12.07
N GLN A 40 -13.92 2.59 12.38
CA GLN A 40 -14.41 2.66 13.76
C GLN A 40 -14.63 1.27 14.38
N GLU A 41 -15.20 0.31 13.65
CA GLU A 41 -15.37 -1.06 14.17
C GLU A 41 -14.02 -1.76 14.44
N MET A 42 -12.98 -1.48 13.64
CA MET A 42 -11.65 -2.05 13.88
C MET A 42 -10.95 -1.44 15.11
N ASP A 43 -11.14 -0.14 15.38
CA ASP A 43 -10.57 0.54 16.55
C ASP A 43 -11.30 0.10 17.84
N GLU A 44 -12.62 -0.11 17.77
CA GLU A 44 -13.42 -0.59 18.91
C GLU A 44 -13.10 -2.07 19.24
N ALA A 45 -12.89 -2.91 18.23
CA ALA A 45 -12.41 -4.29 18.42
C ALA A 45 -10.98 -4.37 19.00
N ALA A 46 -10.10 -3.43 18.62
CA ALA A 46 -8.75 -3.35 19.19
C ALA A 46 -8.76 -2.86 20.65
N ALA A 47 -9.69 -1.98 21.01
CA ALA A 47 -9.90 -1.54 22.39
C ALA A 47 -10.48 -2.66 23.28
N GLU A 48 -11.36 -3.52 22.73
CA GLU A 48 -11.92 -4.66 23.47
C GLU A 48 -10.88 -5.78 23.71
N GLU A 49 -9.98 -6.05 22.75
CA GLU A 49 -8.86 -6.98 22.95
C GLU A 49 -7.87 -6.48 24.01
N ALA A 50 -7.56 -5.17 24.01
CA ALA A 50 -6.68 -4.58 25.03
C ALA A 50 -7.29 -4.62 26.44
N ALA A 51 -8.63 -4.50 26.56
CA ALA A 51 -9.33 -4.62 27.83
C ALA A 51 -9.43 -6.08 28.34
N ASN A 52 -9.37 -7.06 27.44
CA ASN A 52 -9.41 -8.48 27.79
C ASN A 52 -8.04 -9.02 28.23
N GLU A 53 -6.93 -8.51 27.68
CA GLU A 53 -5.56 -8.85 28.14
C GLU A 53 -5.26 -8.38 29.58
N GLU A 54 -5.94 -7.35 30.10
CA GLU A 54 -5.81 -6.94 31.51
C GLU A 54 -6.60 -7.84 32.49
N ARG A 55 -7.51 -8.69 32.01
CA ARG A 55 -8.41 -9.48 32.86
C ARG A 55 -8.01 -10.96 33.02
N ASP A 56 -7.15 -11.48 32.15
CA ASP A 56 -6.73 -12.90 32.15
C ASP A 56 -5.41 -13.17 32.93
N GLY A 57 -4.95 -12.20 33.72
CA GLY A 57 -3.71 -12.29 34.51
C GLY A 57 -3.84 -12.83 35.95
N GLU A 58 -5.06 -13.06 36.44
CA GLU A 58 -5.30 -13.49 37.83
C GLU A 58 -6.19 -14.73 37.89
N GLU A 59 -5.60 -15.92 37.73
CA GLU A 59 -6.03 -17.11 38.49
C GLU A 59 -4.94 -18.20 38.51
N GLU A 60 -4.67 -18.68 39.73
CA GLU A 60 -4.02 -19.94 40.13
C GLU A 60 -2.47 -20.07 40.10
N ALA A 61 -1.85 -19.74 41.24
CA ALA A 61 -0.94 -20.66 41.93
C ALA A 61 -0.85 -20.31 43.43
N GLU A 62 -1.64 -21.02 44.22
CA GLU A 62 -1.51 -21.18 45.68
C GLU A 62 -0.18 -21.89 46.00
N ASP A 63 0.74 -21.21 46.68
CA ASP A 63 1.62 -21.85 47.68
C ASP A 63 2.05 -20.79 48.71
N GLY A 64 1.94 -21.17 49.97
CA GLY A 64 1.98 -20.25 51.10
C GLY A 64 3.39 -19.82 51.50
N GLU A 65 3.48 -18.62 52.07
CA GLU A 65 4.35 -18.30 53.21
C GLU A 65 3.97 -16.89 53.71
N GLU A 66 3.07 -16.85 54.70
CA GLU A 66 2.79 -15.64 55.47
C GLU A 66 4.02 -15.33 56.36
N GLU A 67 4.97 -14.54 55.86
CA GLU A 67 6.00 -13.96 56.71
C GLU A 67 5.40 -12.92 57.66
N ALA A 68 5.42 -13.30 58.93
CA ALA A 68 4.88 -12.57 60.06
C ALA A 68 5.42 -11.14 60.16
N LYS A 69 4.47 -10.19 60.23
CA LYS A 69 4.64 -8.84 60.79
C LYS A 69 5.59 -8.89 62.01
N PRO A 70 6.70 -8.15 62.04
CA PRO A 70 7.58 -8.16 63.20
C PRO A 70 6.84 -7.51 64.37
N LYS A 71 6.59 -8.31 65.42
CA LYS A 71 6.02 -7.86 66.69
C LYS A 71 6.95 -6.80 67.30
N PHE A 72 6.44 -5.58 67.40
CA PHE A 72 7.10 -4.45 68.09
C PHE A 72 7.29 -4.81 69.56
N LYS A 73 8.52 -5.17 69.95
CA LYS A 73 8.91 -5.32 71.36
C LYS A 73 9.06 -3.92 71.96
N PRO A 74 8.51 -3.59 73.14
CA PRO A 74 8.81 -2.33 73.79
C PRO A 74 10.29 -2.35 74.20
N PHE A 75 11.10 -1.53 73.54
CA PHE A 75 12.49 -1.32 73.91
C PHE A 75 12.49 -0.57 75.25
N ILE A 76 12.97 -1.25 76.29
CA ILE A 76 13.11 -0.71 77.64
C ILE A 76 14.11 0.44 77.56
N ILE A 77 13.64 1.66 77.85
CA ILE A 77 14.48 2.85 78.02
C ILE A 77 15.39 2.60 79.24
N PRO A 78 16.73 2.53 79.10
CA PRO A 78 17.59 2.52 80.27
C PRO A 78 17.53 3.91 80.91
N ASN A 79 17.30 3.93 82.22
CA ASN A 79 17.23 5.12 83.06
C ASN A 79 18.12 6.27 82.58
N LEU A 80 17.47 7.35 82.15
CA LEU A 80 18.10 8.62 81.81
C LEU A 80 18.58 9.28 83.11
N ILE A 81 19.79 8.91 83.54
CA ILE A 81 20.56 9.67 84.52
C ILE A 81 20.85 11.03 83.85
N PRO A 82 20.43 12.17 84.42
CA PRO A 82 20.78 13.47 83.88
C PRO A 82 22.31 13.55 83.82
N PRO A 83 22.92 13.75 82.63
CA PRO A 83 24.36 13.93 82.56
C PRO A 83 24.70 15.15 83.42
N LYS A 84 25.46 14.90 84.49
CA LYS A 84 26.10 15.94 85.29
C LYS A 84 26.93 16.79 84.34
N ILE A 85 26.47 18.02 84.10
CA ILE A 85 27.23 19.05 83.40
C ILE A 85 28.50 19.28 84.24
N PRO A 86 29.70 18.96 83.74
CA PRO A 86 30.92 19.45 84.36
C PRO A 86 30.95 20.96 84.13
N ASP A 87 30.91 21.71 85.22
CA ASP A 87 31.07 23.15 85.25
C ASP A 87 32.33 23.57 84.48
N GLY A 88 32.17 24.49 83.52
CA GLY A 88 33.19 25.51 83.27
C GLY A 88 34.09 25.39 82.04
N GLU A 89 33.73 24.68 80.97
CA GLU A 89 34.34 24.91 79.66
C GLU A 89 33.43 25.83 78.85
N LYS A 90 33.94 27.02 78.47
CA LYS A 90 33.19 27.97 77.63
C LYS A 90 32.72 27.24 76.39
N VAL A 91 31.41 26.99 76.32
CA VAL A 91 30.76 26.45 75.13
C VAL A 91 30.86 27.53 74.06
N ASP A 92 31.85 27.39 73.17
CA ASP A 92 32.02 28.28 72.03
C ASP A 92 30.85 28.05 71.06
N PHE A 93 29.86 28.94 71.09
CA PHE A 93 28.69 28.88 70.22
C PHE A 93 29.08 28.91 68.73
N ASP A 94 30.18 29.60 68.40
CA ASP A 94 30.74 29.59 67.05
C ASP A 94 31.28 28.21 66.64
N ASP A 95 31.80 27.42 67.58
CA ASP A 95 32.27 26.06 67.31
C ASP A 95 31.11 25.08 67.09
N ILE A 96 30.03 25.23 67.86
CA ILE A 96 28.79 24.49 67.64
C ILE A 96 28.19 24.83 66.27
N HIS A 97 28.19 26.11 65.88
CA HIS A 97 27.67 26.52 64.59
C HIS A 97 28.51 25.99 63.43
N ARG A 98 29.85 26.06 63.51
CA ARG A 98 30.75 25.46 62.52
C ARG A 98 30.56 23.95 62.39
N LYS A 99 30.52 23.22 63.52
CA LYS A 99 30.29 21.76 63.52
C LYS A 99 28.93 21.38 62.95
N ARG A 100 27.90 22.21 63.19
CA ARG A 100 26.58 22.02 62.56
C ARG A 100 26.68 22.17 61.05
N MET A 101 27.26 23.27 60.56
CA MET A 101 27.41 23.54 59.13
C MET A 101 28.26 22.46 58.43
N GLU A 102 29.33 21.99 59.07
CA GLU A 102 30.18 20.92 58.55
C GLU A 102 29.42 19.58 58.48
N LYS A 103 28.67 19.23 59.53
CA LYS A 103 27.83 18.02 59.55
C LYS A 103 26.72 18.09 58.50
N ASP A 104 26.03 19.22 58.37
CA ASP A 104 24.99 19.42 57.36
C ASP A 104 25.57 19.37 55.93
N LEU A 105 26.79 19.90 55.72
CA LEU A 105 27.49 19.81 54.43
C LEU A 105 27.90 18.36 54.09
N MET A 106 28.43 17.61 55.06
CA MET A 106 28.77 16.20 54.88
C MET A 106 27.52 15.33 54.63
N GLU A 107 26.44 15.59 55.35
CA GLU A 107 25.15 14.91 55.19
C GLU A 107 24.57 15.19 53.80
N LEU A 108 24.61 16.45 53.34
CA LEU A 108 24.19 16.83 52.00
C LEU A 108 25.03 16.13 50.92
N GLN A 109 26.36 16.11 51.05
CA GLN A 109 27.23 15.40 50.12
C GLN A 109 26.93 13.90 50.07
N THR A 110 26.70 13.28 51.23
CA THR A 110 26.34 11.87 51.32
C THR A 110 25.00 11.60 50.65
N LEU A 111 23.98 12.43 50.91
CA LEU A 111 22.67 12.29 50.31
C LEU A 111 22.71 12.46 48.79
N ILE A 112 23.51 13.39 48.28
CA ILE A 112 23.75 13.59 46.85
C ILE A 112 24.33 12.30 46.25
N VAL A 113 25.41 11.77 46.81
CA VAL A 113 26.06 10.55 46.29
C VAL A 113 25.12 9.36 46.34
N VAL A 114 24.43 9.14 47.47
CA VAL A 114 23.47 8.05 47.62
C VAL A 114 22.32 8.17 46.62
N HIS A 115 21.78 9.37 46.38
CA HIS A 115 20.70 9.56 45.42
C HIS A 115 21.15 9.22 43.99
N PHE A 116 22.32 9.71 43.56
CA PHE A 116 22.84 9.42 42.23
C PHE A 116 23.21 7.96 42.05
N GLU A 117 23.82 7.32 43.06
CA GLU A 117 24.17 5.91 42.98
C GLU A 117 22.95 5.00 43.01
N SER A 118 21.93 5.31 43.84
CA SER A 118 20.66 4.56 43.85
C SER A 118 19.97 4.68 42.50
N ARG A 119 19.80 5.91 42.01
CA ARG A 119 19.14 6.17 40.74
C ARG A 119 19.85 5.52 39.56
N LYS A 120 21.19 5.59 39.55
CA LYS A 120 21.99 4.94 38.50
C LYS A 120 21.81 3.43 38.50
N LYS A 121 21.83 2.79 39.68
CA LYS A 121 21.59 1.34 39.79
C LYS A 121 20.18 0.97 39.32
N GLU A 122 19.18 1.73 39.75
CA GLU A 122 17.79 1.54 39.32
C GLU A 122 17.62 1.74 37.80
N GLU A 123 18.25 2.76 37.22
CA GLU A 123 18.23 3.01 35.77
C GLU A 123 18.92 1.87 35.00
N ASP A 124 20.10 1.43 35.45
CA ASP A 124 20.82 0.30 34.85
C ASP A 124 19.98 -1.00 34.92
N ASP A 125 19.29 -1.26 36.04
CA ASP A 125 18.41 -2.42 36.20
C ASP A 125 17.17 -2.35 35.29
N ILE A 126 16.56 -1.16 35.18
CA ILE A 126 15.42 -0.93 34.27
C ILE A 126 15.86 -1.14 32.81
N VAL A 127 17.03 -0.63 32.42
CA VAL A 127 17.58 -0.83 31.07
C VAL A 127 17.82 -2.31 30.81
N ASN A 128 18.50 -3.02 31.72
CA ASN A 128 18.74 -4.46 31.59
C ASN A 128 17.44 -5.28 31.48
N LEU A 129 16.39 -4.88 32.21
CA LEU A 129 15.08 -5.53 32.13
C LEU A 129 14.40 -5.26 30.79
N LYS A 130 14.42 -4.00 30.31
CA LYS A 130 13.90 -3.61 29.00
C LYS A 130 14.59 -4.36 27.87
N ASP A 131 15.91 -4.44 27.88
CA ASP A 131 16.69 -5.17 26.87
C ASP A 131 16.30 -6.67 26.83
N ARG A 132 16.06 -7.28 28.00
CA ARG A 132 15.61 -8.67 28.09
C ARG A 132 14.18 -8.87 27.57
N ILE A 133 13.30 -7.89 27.79
CA ILE A 133 11.94 -7.92 27.26
C ILE A 133 11.97 -7.73 25.75
N GLU A 134 12.75 -6.77 25.26
CA GLU A 134 12.92 -6.49 23.83
C GLU A 134 13.48 -7.71 23.11
N LYS A 135 14.52 -8.35 23.66
CA LYS A 135 15.08 -9.59 23.12
C LYS A 135 14.04 -10.71 23.05
N ARG A 136 13.21 -10.89 24.10
CA ARG A 136 12.13 -11.88 24.07
C ARG A 136 11.02 -11.53 23.08
N ARG A 137 10.75 -10.24 22.84
CA ARG A 137 9.81 -9.78 21.82
C ARG A 137 10.35 -10.03 20.41
N SER A 138 11.62 -9.71 20.16
CA SER A 138 12.26 -9.96 18.87
C SER A 138 12.35 -11.46 18.56
N GLU A 139 12.68 -12.30 19.55
CA GLU A 139 12.69 -13.76 19.40
C GLU A 139 11.30 -14.32 19.06
N ARG A 140 10.23 -13.82 19.70
CA ARG A 140 8.84 -14.20 19.36
C ARG A 140 8.46 -13.76 17.96
N ALA A 141 8.79 -12.52 17.58
CA ALA A 141 8.53 -12.00 16.24
C ALA A 141 9.28 -12.82 15.18
N GLU A 142 10.53 -13.21 15.45
CA GLU A 142 11.32 -14.06 14.56
C GLU A 142 10.73 -15.48 14.45
N GLN A 143 10.30 -16.08 15.57
CA GLN A 143 9.61 -17.36 15.55
C GLN A 143 8.32 -17.30 14.71
N GLN A 144 7.54 -16.22 14.83
CA GLN A 144 6.33 -16.03 14.02
C GLN A 144 6.67 -15.83 12.53
N ARG A 145 7.74 -15.09 12.21
CA ARG A 145 8.24 -14.97 10.84
C ARG A 145 8.63 -16.32 10.25
N ILE A 146 9.42 -17.12 10.98
CA ILE A 146 9.83 -18.47 10.53
C ILE A 146 8.61 -19.39 10.33
N ARG A 147 7.62 -19.35 11.24
CA ARG A 147 6.38 -20.12 11.07
C ARG A 147 5.62 -19.69 9.82
N SER A 148 5.37 -18.38 9.66
CA SER A 148 4.68 -17.85 8.49
C SER A 148 5.42 -18.12 7.17
N GLU A 149 6.75 -18.07 7.16
CA GLU A 149 7.58 -18.40 5.99
C GLU A 149 7.48 -19.89 5.65
N ARG A 150 7.55 -20.78 6.65
CA ARG A 150 7.39 -22.23 6.46
C ARG A 150 6.00 -22.58 5.95
N ASP A 151 4.95 -21.91 6.43
CA ASP A 151 3.58 -22.12 5.98
C ASP A 151 3.37 -21.59 4.56
N LYS A 152 3.93 -20.42 4.23
CA LYS A 152 3.99 -19.90 2.86
C LYS A 152 4.76 -20.84 1.93
N GLU A 153 5.87 -21.42 2.36
CA GLU A 153 6.62 -22.39 1.58
C GLU A 153 5.80 -23.66 1.31
N ARG A 154 5.05 -24.15 2.30
CA ARG A 154 4.15 -25.30 2.12
C ARG A 154 3.02 -24.99 1.14
N GLN A 155 2.37 -23.84 1.29
CA GLN A 155 1.35 -23.37 0.34
C GLN A 155 1.92 -23.26 -1.07
N LYS A 156 3.10 -22.64 -1.20
CA LYS A 156 3.79 -22.51 -2.48
C LYS A 156 4.14 -23.86 -3.10
N ARG A 157 4.60 -24.85 -2.33
CA ARG A 157 4.85 -26.21 -2.85
C ARG A 157 3.57 -26.89 -3.35
N LEU A 158 2.45 -26.70 -2.65
CA LEU A 158 1.15 -27.22 -3.09
C LEU A 158 0.66 -26.50 -4.36
N GLU A 159 0.86 -25.19 -4.45
CA GLU A 159 0.55 -24.41 -5.65
C GLU A 159 1.47 -24.78 -6.82
N ASP A 160 2.77 -24.99 -6.59
CA ASP A 160 3.73 -25.45 -7.60
C ASP A 160 3.40 -26.87 -8.08
N GLU A 161 2.97 -27.78 -7.19
CA GLU A 161 2.50 -29.12 -7.57
C GLU A 161 1.17 -29.06 -8.33
N ARG A 162 0.24 -28.21 -7.88
CA ARG A 162 -1.03 -27.97 -8.55
C ARG A 162 -0.82 -27.36 -9.94
N THR A 163 0.03 -26.35 -10.08
CA THR A 163 0.35 -25.72 -11.36
C THR A 163 1.07 -26.69 -12.28
N ARG A 164 2.00 -27.51 -11.77
CA ARG A 164 2.62 -28.58 -12.58
C ARG A 164 1.60 -29.61 -13.04
N LYS A 165 0.66 -30.01 -12.20
CA LYS A 165 -0.43 -30.93 -12.56
C LYS A 165 -1.39 -30.29 -13.57
N GLU A 166 -1.70 -29.01 -13.42
CA GLU A 166 -2.50 -28.23 -14.36
C GLU A 166 -1.77 -28.03 -15.70
N GLU A 167 -0.44 -27.88 -15.71
CA GLU A 167 0.39 -27.82 -16.91
C GLU A 167 0.45 -29.17 -17.65
N GLU A 168 0.61 -30.28 -16.90
CA GLU A 168 0.56 -31.64 -17.46
C GLU A 168 -0.83 -31.99 -17.99
N GLU A 169 -1.90 -31.59 -17.30
CA GLU A 169 -3.28 -31.76 -17.77
C GLU A 169 -3.59 -30.84 -18.95
N ALA A 170 -3.08 -29.60 -18.97
CA ALA A 170 -3.19 -28.70 -20.11
C ALA A 170 -2.46 -29.25 -21.33
N LYS A 171 -1.28 -29.86 -21.14
CA LYS A 171 -0.54 -30.54 -22.21
C LYS A 171 -1.27 -31.79 -22.70
N ARG A 172 -1.82 -32.61 -21.81
CA ARG A 172 -2.66 -33.78 -22.18
C ARG A 172 -3.92 -33.33 -22.94
N ARG A 173 -4.57 -32.26 -22.48
CA ARG A 173 -5.74 -31.68 -23.14
C ARG A 173 -5.39 -31.08 -24.51
N ALA A 174 -4.23 -30.46 -24.65
CA ALA A 174 -3.73 -29.98 -25.93
C ALA A 174 -3.39 -31.14 -26.89
N ASP A 175 -2.81 -32.23 -26.40
CA ASP A 175 -2.52 -33.43 -27.19
C ASP A 175 -3.80 -34.20 -27.58
N GLU A 176 -4.77 -34.30 -26.68
CA GLU A 176 -6.10 -34.84 -26.97
C GLU A 176 -6.86 -33.96 -27.95
N ASP A 177 -6.82 -32.64 -27.81
CA ASP A 177 -7.41 -31.70 -28.78
C ASP A 177 -6.67 -31.74 -30.12
N ALA A 178 -5.36 -31.97 -30.14
CA ALA A 178 -4.60 -32.17 -31.37
C ALA A 178 -4.94 -33.49 -32.05
N LYS A 179 -5.10 -34.58 -31.28
CA LYS A 179 -5.57 -35.89 -31.78
C LYS A 179 -7.01 -35.80 -32.29
N LYS A 180 -7.92 -35.18 -31.51
CA LYS A 180 -9.31 -34.89 -31.90
C LYS A 180 -9.38 -33.99 -33.12
N LYS A 181 -8.55 -32.94 -33.20
CA LYS A 181 -8.43 -32.08 -34.39
C LYS A 181 -7.93 -32.88 -35.59
N LYS A 182 -6.93 -33.76 -35.44
CA LYS A 182 -6.44 -34.64 -36.52
C LYS A 182 -7.51 -35.63 -37.01
N THR A 183 -8.35 -36.14 -36.11
CA THR A 183 -9.48 -37.02 -36.49
C THR A 183 -10.69 -36.25 -37.02
N LEU A 184 -10.88 -34.99 -36.60
CA LEU A 184 -12.04 -34.14 -36.93
C LEU A 184 -11.73 -33.09 -38.01
N THR A 185 -10.52 -33.08 -38.60
CA THR A 185 -10.18 -32.18 -39.72
C THR A 185 -10.80 -32.61 -41.05
N SER A 186 -11.63 -33.65 -41.08
CA SER A 186 -12.27 -34.10 -42.31
C SER A 186 -13.42 -33.21 -42.78
N LEU A 187 -14.01 -32.29 -42.00
CA LEU A 187 -15.03 -31.40 -42.55
C LEU A 187 -15.27 -30.14 -41.69
N HIS A 188 -14.75 -29.00 -42.16
CA HIS A 188 -15.25 -27.63 -41.93
C HIS A 188 -15.45 -27.06 -40.50
N PHE A 189 -15.05 -27.72 -39.40
CA PHE A 189 -15.15 -27.12 -38.04
C PHE A 189 -13.87 -26.41 -37.53
N GLY A 190 -12.77 -26.46 -38.29
CA GLY A 190 -11.44 -26.00 -37.84
C GLY A 190 -11.31 -24.50 -37.54
N GLY A 191 -12.14 -23.63 -38.12
CA GLY A 191 -12.00 -22.17 -37.98
C GLY A 191 -12.34 -21.62 -36.60
N TYR A 192 -13.28 -22.25 -35.88
CA TYR A 192 -13.69 -21.81 -34.54
C TYR A 192 -12.69 -22.24 -33.46
N MET A 193 -12.20 -23.49 -33.58
CA MET A 193 -11.22 -24.04 -32.64
C MET A 193 -9.83 -23.41 -32.77
N GLN A 194 -9.49 -22.77 -33.89
CA GLN A 194 -8.22 -22.05 -34.05
C GLN A 194 -8.24 -20.70 -33.32
N LYS A 195 -9.37 -19.97 -33.39
CA LYS A 195 -9.59 -18.73 -32.64
C LYS A 195 -9.62 -18.97 -31.12
N LEU A 196 -10.16 -20.11 -30.66
CA LEU A 196 -10.15 -20.48 -29.24
C LEU A 196 -8.75 -20.84 -28.73
N THR A 197 -7.95 -21.57 -29.52
CA THR A 197 -6.56 -21.88 -29.15
C THR A 197 -5.67 -20.65 -29.16
N GLU A 198 -5.89 -19.71 -30.07
CA GLU A 198 -5.13 -18.45 -30.14
C GLU A 198 -5.50 -17.48 -29.00
N LYS A 199 -6.74 -17.55 -28.47
CA LYS A 199 -7.16 -16.86 -27.24
C LYS A 199 -6.65 -17.51 -25.94
N ARG A 200 -6.36 -18.83 -25.93
CA ARG A 200 -5.79 -19.55 -24.78
C ARG A 200 -4.26 -19.55 -24.75
N SER A 201 -3.61 -19.35 -25.89
CA SER A 201 -2.14 -19.38 -26.02
C SER A 201 -1.51 -18.07 -25.57
N GLY A 202 -1.37 -17.90 -24.26
CA GLY A 202 -0.61 -16.82 -23.64
C GLY A 202 -1.30 -15.47 -23.76
N LYS A 203 -1.23 -14.67 -22.69
CA LYS A 203 -1.80 -13.34 -22.60
C LYS A 203 -1.05 -12.38 -23.53
N ARG A 204 -1.22 -12.54 -24.85
CA ARG A 204 -0.76 -11.57 -25.83
C ARG A 204 -1.45 -10.27 -25.47
N GLN A 205 -0.66 -9.33 -24.97
CA GLN A 205 -1.12 -8.02 -24.55
C GLN A 205 -2.03 -7.46 -25.65
N THR A 206 -3.27 -7.16 -25.29
CA THR A 206 -4.24 -6.66 -26.26
C THR A 206 -3.73 -5.35 -26.86
N GLU A 207 -4.11 -5.01 -28.09
CA GLU A 207 -3.72 -3.72 -28.68
C GLU A 207 -4.18 -2.54 -27.79
N ARG A 208 -5.27 -2.71 -27.02
CA ARG A 208 -5.73 -1.77 -26.00
C ARG A 208 -4.71 -1.62 -24.86
N GLU A 209 -4.24 -2.72 -24.30
CA GLU A 209 -3.21 -2.71 -23.25
C GLU A 209 -1.87 -2.16 -23.75
N LYS A 210 -1.46 -2.50 -24.98
CA LYS A 210 -0.24 -1.93 -25.58
C LYS A 210 -0.35 -0.43 -25.77
N LYS A 211 -1.49 0.06 -26.28
CA LYS A 211 -1.75 1.49 -26.41
C LYS A 211 -1.72 2.17 -25.04
N LYS A 212 -2.38 1.60 -24.02
CA LYS A 212 -2.37 2.15 -22.65
C LYS A 212 -0.95 2.23 -22.09
N LYS A 213 -0.15 1.18 -22.27
CA LYS A 213 1.26 1.15 -21.86
C LYS A 213 2.11 2.21 -22.58
N ILE A 214 2.01 2.30 -23.90
CA ILE A 214 2.78 3.30 -24.66
C ILE A 214 2.39 4.72 -24.26
N LEU A 215 1.11 4.99 -24.00
CA LEU A 215 0.64 6.30 -23.56
C LEU A 215 1.09 6.62 -22.12
N SER A 216 1.08 5.64 -21.21
CA SER A 216 1.63 5.84 -19.86
C SER A 216 3.13 6.09 -19.89
N ASP A 217 3.88 5.37 -20.73
CA ASP A 217 5.34 5.54 -20.86
C ASP A 217 5.70 6.92 -21.44
N ARG A 218 4.83 7.49 -22.28
CA ARG A 218 5.01 8.85 -22.83
C ARG A 218 4.57 9.95 -21.87
N ARG A 219 3.67 9.66 -20.93
CA ARG A 219 3.14 10.64 -19.98
C ARG A 219 4.19 10.90 -18.89
N LYS A 220 4.78 12.09 -18.91
CA LYS A 220 5.64 12.56 -17.83
C LYS A 220 4.76 13.10 -16.70
N PRO A 221 4.95 12.67 -15.43
CA PRO A 221 4.26 13.28 -14.31
C PRO A 221 4.65 14.76 -14.21
N LEU A 222 3.68 15.61 -13.87
CA LEU A 222 3.91 17.04 -13.68
C LEU A 222 3.97 17.30 -12.18
N ASP A 223 5.15 17.67 -11.69
CA ASP A 223 5.33 18.20 -10.35
C ASP A 223 5.29 19.73 -10.45
N ILE A 224 4.29 20.36 -9.83
CA ILE A 224 3.99 21.80 -9.95
C ILE A 224 4.02 22.49 -8.58
N GLU A 225 3.97 21.73 -7.48
CA GLU A 225 3.68 22.26 -6.14
C GLU A 225 4.80 23.15 -5.59
N ASN A 226 6.04 22.91 -6.00
CA ASN A 226 7.23 23.58 -5.44
C ASN A 226 7.96 24.50 -6.44
N LEU A 227 7.30 24.93 -7.54
CA LEU A 227 7.93 25.81 -8.53
C LEU A 227 7.69 27.30 -8.29
N SER A 228 8.70 28.12 -8.56
CA SER A 228 8.57 29.58 -8.54
C SER A 228 7.79 30.10 -9.75
N GLN A 229 7.24 31.32 -9.66
CA GLN A 229 6.40 31.91 -10.72
C GLN A 229 7.07 31.94 -12.10
N ASP A 230 8.37 32.21 -12.16
CA ASP A 230 9.09 32.26 -13.44
C ASP A 230 9.35 30.86 -14.00
N GLN A 231 9.61 29.88 -13.13
CA GLN A 231 9.73 28.47 -13.54
C GLN A 231 8.38 27.90 -14.02
N LEU A 232 7.26 28.32 -13.43
CA LEU A 232 5.92 27.95 -13.91
C LEU A 232 5.65 28.50 -15.32
N LYS A 233 6.08 29.73 -15.62
CA LYS A 233 5.95 30.29 -16.97
C LYS A 233 6.81 29.53 -17.99
N GLU A 234 8.02 29.14 -17.61
CA GLU A 234 8.89 28.31 -18.46
C GLU A 234 8.25 26.94 -18.70
N LYS A 235 7.77 26.27 -17.65
CA LYS A 235 7.07 24.97 -17.77
C LYS A 235 5.81 25.05 -18.63
N ALA A 236 5.03 26.13 -18.51
CA ALA A 236 3.86 26.35 -19.36
C ALA A 236 4.24 26.47 -20.85
N LYS A 237 5.34 27.17 -21.16
CA LYS A 237 5.86 27.26 -22.53
C LYS A 237 6.35 25.91 -23.04
N GLU A 238 7.11 25.16 -22.23
CA GLU A 238 7.56 23.80 -22.60
C GLU A 238 6.39 22.87 -22.91
N LEU A 239 5.33 22.88 -22.10
CA LEU A 239 4.13 22.07 -22.33
C LEU A 239 3.36 22.52 -23.58
N TRP A 240 3.31 23.81 -23.85
CA TRP A 240 2.68 24.36 -25.05
C TRP A 240 3.43 23.96 -26.32
N GLU A 241 4.77 24.06 -26.31
CA GLU A 241 5.62 23.59 -27.40
C GLU A 241 5.45 22.09 -27.63
N TRP A 242 5.45 21.30 -26.55
CA TRP A 242 5.22 19.85 -26.63
C TRP A 242 3.85 19.49 -27.23
N MET A 243 2.80 20.24 -26.86
CA MET A 243 1.47 20.08 -27.44
C MET A 243 1.47 20.41 -28.94
N GLN A 244 2.12 21.49 -29.35
CA GLN A 244 2.25 21.88 -30.76
C GLN A 244 2.98 20.81 -31.59
N ASP A 245 4.06 20.23 -31.07
CA ASP A 245 4.78 19.16 -31.75
C ASP A 245 3.89 17.92 -31.97
N LEU A 246 3.13 17.52 -30.93
CA LEU A 246 2.18 16.40 -31.04
C LEU A 246 1.05 16.69 -32.05
N GLU A 247 0.57 17.92 -32.13
CA GLU A 247 -0.42 18.33 -33.13
C GLU A 247 0.14 18.29 -34.56
N ALA A 248 1.38 18.75 -34.74
CA ALA A 248 2.08 18.69 -36.02
C ALA A 248 2.28 17.25 -36.50
N GLU A 249 2.74 16.35 -35.61
CA GLU A 249 2.88 14.92 -35.92
C GLU A 249 1.53 14.28 -36.28
N LYS A 250 0.47 14.61 -35.53
CA LYS A 250 -0.89 14.12 -35.81
C LYS A 250 -1.35 14.58 -37.19
N PHE A 251 -1.13 15.85 -37.55
CA PHE A 251 -1.49 16.39 -38.85
C PHE A 251 -0.77 15.66 -39.99
N GLU A 252 0.56 15.48 -39.88
CA GLU A 252 1.36 14.77 -40.87
C GLU A 252 0.88 13.32 -41.04
N LEU A 253 0.63 12.60 -39.94
CA LEU A 253 0.09 11.24 -39.98
C LEU A 253 -1.30 11.17 -40.65
N GLN A 254 -2.17 12.16 -40.38
CA GLN A 254 -3.49 12.24 -41.04
C GLN A 254 -3.36 12.50 -42.54
N HIS A 255 -2.43 13.36 -42.94
CA HIS A 255 -2.16 13.64 -44.34
C HIS A 255 -1.62 12.39 -45.06
N GLN A 256 -0.63 11.72 -44.47
CA GLN A 256 -0.09 10.46 -44.98
C GLN A 256 -1.16 9.38 -45.09
N LEU A 257 -2.01 9.21 -44.08
CA LEU A 257 -3.12 8.24 -44.11
C LEU A 257 -4.07 8.51 -45.28
N THR A 258 -4.36 9.78 -45.57
CA THR A 258 -5.21 10.19 -46.69
C THR A 258 -4.56 9.82 -48.03
N GLY A 259 -3.25 10.09 -48.18
CA GLY A 259 -2.48 9.67 -49.36
C GLY A 259 -2.43 8.15 -49.53
N GLN A 260 -2.21 7.41 -48.44
CA GLN A 260 -2.21 5.95 -48.44
C GLN A 260 -3.58 5.37 -48.82
N LYS A 261 -4.68 5.94 -48.33
CA LYS A 261 -6.04 5.54 -48.75
C LYS A 261 -6.23 5.67 -50.25
N TYR A 262 -5.79 6.77 -50.85
CA TYR A 262 -5.82 6.95 -52.30
C TYR A 262 -4.97 5.90 -53.03
N GLN A 263 -3.72 5.69 -52.59
CA GLN A 263 -2.84 4.69 -53.19
C GLN A 263 -3.42 3.28 -53.11
N ILE A 264 -4.01 2.89 -51.97
CA ILE A 264 -4.70 1.60 -51.80
C ILE A 264 -5.83 1.45 -52.81
N ASN A 265 -6.63 2.50 -53.03
CA ASN A 265 -7.72 2.47 -54.00
C ASN A 265 -7.19 2.29 -55.44
N VAL A 266 -6.14 3.02 -55.81
CA VAL A 266 -5.49 2.88 -57.12
C VAL A 266 -4.92 1.48 -57.30
N LEU A 267 -4.22 0.94 -56.30
CA LEU A 267 -3.66 -0.41 -56.35
C LEU A 267 -4.75 -1.48 -56.46
N ARG A 268 -5.87 -1.34 -55.75
CA ARG A 268 -7.02 -2.23 -55.88
C ARG A 268 -7.58 -2.23 -57.30
N ASN A 269 -7.69 -1.06 -57.92
CA ASN A 269 -8.15 -0.94 -59.30
C ASN A 269 -7.17 -1.59 -60.28
N ARG A 270 -5.87 -1.30 -60.16
CA ARG A 270 -4.82 -1.91 -61.00
C ARG A 270 -4.83 -3.45 -60.92
N VAL A 271 -4.90 -4.00 -59.71
CA VAL A 271 -5.00 -5.46 -59.50
C VAL A 271 -6.25 -6.03 -60.17
N SER A 272 -7.39 -5.33 -60.06
CA SER A 272 -8.64 -5.75 -60.72
C SER A 272 -8.51 -5.76 -62.25
N ASP A 273 -7.88 -4.74 -62.82
CA ASP A 273 -7.72 -4.61 -64.27
C ASP A 273 -6.73 -5.65 -64.83
N ASP A 274 -5.61 -5.90 -64.15
CA ASP A 274 -4.65 -6.95 -64.51
C ASP A 274 -5.28 -8.36 -64.41
N GLN A 275 -6.14 -8.59 -63.43
CA GLN A 275 -6.88 -9.85 -63.33
C GLN A 275 -7.92 -10.03 -64.45
N LYS A 276 -8.59 -8.95 -64.88
CA LYS A 276 -9.57 -8.98 -65.98
C LYS A 276 -8.88 -9.23 -67.32
N THR A 277 -7.76 -8.57 -67.59
CA THR A 277 -6.99 -8.75 -68.84
C THR A 277 -6.40 -10.16 -68.94
N SER A 278 -5.87 -10.71 -67.83
CA SER A 278 -5.39 -12.10 -67.76
C SER A 278 -6.48 -13.14 -68.05
N LYS A 279 -7.71 -12.95 -67.54
CA LYS A 279 -8.85 -13.84 -67.83
C LYS A 279 -9.35 -13.70 -69.28
N ARG A 280 -9.27 -12.50 -69.87
CA ARG A 280 -9.66 -12.27 -71.28
C ARG A 280 -8.64 -12.85 -72.26
N ALA A 281 -7.35 -12.76 -71.96
CA ALA A 281 -6.28 -13.40 -72.74
C ALA A 281 -6.44 -14.93 -72.81
N LYS A 282 -6.85 -15.58 -71.70
CA LYS A 282 -7.16 -17.03 -71.67
C LYS A 282 -8.42 -17.43 -72.44
N ARG A 283 -9.39 -16.52 -72.64
CA ARG A 283 -10.60 -16.79 -73.47
C ARG A 283 -10.35 -16.59 -74.97
N GLY A 284 -9.37 -15.77 -75.36
CA GLY A 284 -9.00 -15.55 -76.76
C GLY A 284 -8.09 -16.62 -77.38
N LEU A 285 -7.50 -17.50 -76.55
CA LEU A 285 -6.58 -18.57 -76.96
C LEU A 285 -7.25 -19.95 -77.09
N ARG A 286 -8.58 -20.00 -77.11
CA ARG A 286 -9.34 -21.21 -77.48
C ARG A 286 -9.78 -21.05 -78.94
N LYS A 287 -8.92 -21.46 -79.86
CA LYS A 287 -9.24 -21.71 -81.27
C LYS A 287 -8.74 -23.10 -81.62
#